data_AF-A0A354X4U0-F1
#
_entry.id   AF-A0A354X4U0-F1
#
_cell.length_a   1.000
_cell.length_b   1.000
_cell.length_c   1.000
_cell.angle_alpha   90.00
_cell.angle_beta   90.00
_cell.angle_gamma   90.00
#
_symmetry.space_group_name_H-M   'P 1'
#
loop_
_entity.id
_entity.type
_entity.pdbx_description
1 polymer ?
#
loop_
_entity_poly.entity_id
_entity_poly.type
_entity_poly.pdbx_seq_one_letter_code
_entity_poly.pdbx_strand_id
1 'polypeptide(L)'
;TLAGLDSTRLQSELAKHFGLKQSEVTNTRTYGGHGEQMAVFASTAKVNGQPLLDLIGTSKLTDEDWAELKQRVTKGGANIIKLRGRSSFQSP
;
A
#
# COMPACT_ATOMS: atom_id res chain seq x y z
N THR A 1 -16.81 -4.18 0.09
CA THR A 1 -15.93 -4.83 1.08
C THR A 1 -14.72 -3.95 1.34
N LEU A 2 -14.38 -3.69 2.60
CA LEU A 2 -13.25 -2.83 3.03
C LEU A 2 -11.88 -3.31 2.47
N ALA A 3 -11.75 -4.58 2.11
CA ALA A 3 -10.52 -5.20 1.62
C ALA A 3 -9.99 -4.61 0.29
N GLY A 4 -10.85 -4.07 -0.58
CA GLY A 4 -10.41 -3.45 -1.83
C GLY A 4 -9.67 -2.12 -1.61
N LEU A 5 -10.05 -1.37 -0.58
CA LEU A 5 -9.45 -0.07 -0.26
C LEU A 5 -8.00 -0.20 0.18
N ASP A 6 -7.67 -1.27 0.91
CA ASP A 6 -6.30 -1.51 1.36
C ASP A 6 -5.36 -1.83 0.19
N SER A 7 -5.87 -2.54 -0.83
CA SER A 7 -5.11 -2.80 -2.06
C SER A 7 -4.83 -1.50 -2.83
N THR A 8 -5.78 -0.55 -2.87
CA THR A 8 -5.58 0.79 -3.46
C THR A 8 -4.64 1.65 -2.61
N ARG A 9 -4.72 1.59 -1.29
CA ARG A 9 -3.79 2.29 -0.38
C ARG A 9 -2.36 1.78 -0.58
N LEU A 10 -2.17 0.46 -0.66
CA LEU A 10 -0.88 -0.15 -0.98
C LEU A 10 -0.33 0.35 -2.32
N GLN A 11 -1.18 0.42 -3.34
CA GLN A 11 -0.82 0.95 -4.66
C GLN A 11 -0.34 2.40 -4.56
N SER A 12 -1.09 3.25 -3.86
CA SER A 12 -0.78 4.68 -3.70
C SER A 12 0.52 4.89 -2.92
N GLU A 13 0.73 4.15 -1.82
CA GLU A 13 1.95 4.27 -1.01
C GLU A 13 3.20 3.80 -1.76
N LEU A 14 3.10 2.71 -2.54
CA LEU A 14 4.19 2.29 -3.42
C LEU A 14 4.48 3.34 -4.50
N ALA A 15 3.46 3.88 -5.15
CA ALA A 15 3.65 4.88 -6.20
C ALA A 15 4.34 6.14 -5.66
N LYS A 16 3.96 6.60 -4.46
CA LYS A 16 4.62 7.71 -3.76
C LYS A 16 6.07 7.40 -3.42
N HIS A 17 6.35 6.21 -2.87
CA HIS A 17 7.70 5.77 -2.52
C HIS A 17 8.64 5.80 -3.73
N PHE A 18 8.18 5.29 -4.87
CA PHE A 18 8.97 5.20 -6.10
C PHE A 18 8.89 6.45 -6.99
N GLY A 19 8.11 7.47 -6.63
CA GLY A 19 7.92 8.68 -7.44
C GLY A 19 7.26 8.42 -8.80
N LEU A 20 6.35 7.45 -8.86
CA LEU A 20 5.68 7.01 -10.09
C LEU A 20 4.21 7.42 -10.12
N LYS A 21 3.60 7.37 -11.31
CA LYS A 21 2.14 7.41 -11.42
C LYS A 21 1.56 6.13 -10.80
N GLN A 22 0.44 6.26 -10.09
CA GLN A 22 -0.20 5.12 -9.41
C GLN A 22 -0.60 4.00 -10.37
N SER A 23 -0.92 4.32 -11.63
CA SER A 23 -1.20 3.34 -12.68
C SER A 23 -0.02 2.42 -13.02
N GLU A 24 1.22 2.86 -12.76
CA GLU A 24 2.44 2.07 -13.00
C GLU A 24 2.70 1.04 -11.90
N VAL A 25 1.98 1.15 -10.77
CA VAL A 25 1.95 0.12 -9.74
C VAL A 25 0.74 -0.75 -9.98
N THR A 26 0.95 -2.00 -10.35
CA THR A 26 -0.11 -2.89 -10.81
C THR A 26 -0.26 -4.11 -9.92
N ASN A 27 -1.48 -4.65 -9.90
CA ASN A 27 -1.84 -5.91 -9.24
C ASN A 27 -1.48 -5.98 -7.74
N THR A 28 -1.59 -4.86 -7.02
CA THR A 28 -1.49 -4.84 -5.56
C THR A 28 -2.69 -5.56 -4.95
N ARG A 29 -2.43 -6.46 -4.01
CA ARG A 29 -3.45 -7.27 -3.35
C ARG A 29 -3.19 -7.37 -1.85
N THR A 30 -4.28 -7.23 -1.10
CA THR A 30 -4.36 -7.46 0.33
C THR A 30 -5.50 -8.43 0.57
N TYR A 31 -5.25 -9.50 1.32
CA TYR A 31 -6.26 -10.51 1.65
C TYR A 31 -6.42 -10.64 3.17
N GLY A 32 -7.45 -11.36 3.61
CA GLY A 32 -7.76 -11.55 5.03
C GLY A 32 -8.66 -10.44 5.57
N GLY A 33 -8.38 -10.00 6.80
CA GLY A 33 -9.11 -8.91 7.45
C GLY A 33 -8.79 -7.53 6.89
N HIS A 34 -9.24 -6.48 7.56
CA HIS A 34 -8.92 -5.08 7.25
C HIS A 34 -7.89 -4.53 8.24
N GLY A 35 -7.08 -3.57 7.80
CA GLY A 35 -6.14 -2.88 8.67
C GLY A 35 -5.09 -3.83 9.25
N GLU A 36 -5.00 -3.94 10.58
CA GLU A 36 -3.98 -4.74 11.27
C GLU A 36 -4.11 -6.25 11.01
N GLN A 37 -5.28 -6.70 10.58
CA GLN A 37 -5.54 -8.10 10.25
C GLN A 37 -5.34 -8.42 8.75
N MET A 38 -4.87 -7.46 7.94
CA MET A 38 -4.61 -7.71 6.52
C MET A 38 -3.26 -8.41 6.31
N ALA A 39 -3.22 -9.31 5.35
CA ALA A 39 -1.99 -9.86 4.80
C ALA A 39 -1.69 -9.17 3.46
N VAL A 40 -0.50 -8.58 3.33
CA VAL A 40 -0.02 -7.97 2.09
C VAL A 40 0.61 -9.02 1.20
N PHE A 41 0.05 -9.24 0.01
CA PHE A 41 0.54 -10.25 -0.94
C PHE A 41 1.47 -9.60 -1.97
N ALA A 42 2.71 -9.34 -1.55
CA ALA A 42 3.73 -8.70 -2.38
C ALA A 42 4.06 -9.45 -3.68
N SER A 43 3.91 -10.78 -3.70
CA SER A 43 4.19 -11.65 -4.85
C SER A 43 3.37 -11.32 -6.10
N THR A 44 2.20 -10.70 -5.93
CA THR A 44 1.30 -10.37 -7.04
C THR A 44 1.60 -9.02 -7.67
N ALA A 45 2.22 -8.11 -6.93
CA ALA A 45 2.38 -6.72 -7.31
C ALA A 45 3.58 -6.49 -8.21
N LYS A 46 3.47 -5.51 -9.11
CA LYS A 46 4.57 -5.00 -9.93
C LYS A 46 4.67 -3.49 -9.81
N VAL A 47 5.90 -2.97 -9.78
CA VAL A 47 6.23 -1.54 -9.77
C VAL A 47 6.97 -1.24 -11.06
N ASN A 48 6.37 -0.45 -11.95
CA ASN A 48 6.90 -0.15 -13.28
C ASN A 48 7.28 -1.43 -14.07
N GLY A 49 6.42 -2.45 -14.00
CA GLY A 49 6.63 -3.75 -14.63
C GLY A 49 7.55 -4.72 -13.88
N GLN A 50 8.34 -4.26 -12.90
CA GLN A 50 9.22 -5.12 -12.10
C GLN A 50 8.45 -5.75 -10.92
N PRO A 51 8.61 -7.06 -10.63
CA PRO A 51 7.99 -7.69 -9.46
C PRO A 51 8.40 -7.00 -8.15
N LEU A 52 7.44 -6.76 -7.26
CA LEU A 52 7.70 -6.09 -5.98
C LEU A 52 8.66 -6.89 -5.09
N LEU A 53 8.61 -8.22 -5.16
CA LEU A 53 9.53 -9.09 -4.41
C LEU A 53 11.00 -8.90 -4.79
N ASP A 54 11.27 -8.48 -6.03
CA ASP A 54 12.65 -8.22 -6.49
C ASP A 54 13.17 -6.85 -6.02
N LEU A 55 12.30 -6.04 -5.41
CA LEU A 55 12.62 -4.69 -4.93
C LEU A 55 12.76 -4.64 -3.40
N ILE A 56 11.99 -5.43 -2.67
CA ILE A 56 12.04 -5.48 -1.20
C ILE A 56 13.42 -5.97 -0.73
N GLY A 57 13.99 -5.29 0.25
CA GLY A 57 15.33 -5.58 0.80
C GLY A 57 16.47 -5.04 -0.07
N THR A 58 16.18 -4.33 -1.16
CA THR A 58 17.20 -3.66 -1.99
C THR A 58 17.38 -2.20 -1.57
N SER A 59 18.37 -1.52 -2.13
CA SER A 59 18.56 -0.08 -1.91
C SER A 59 17.40 0.78 -2.42
N LYS A 60 16.50 0.24 -3.26
CA LYS A 60 15.33 0.96 -3.77
C LYS A 60 14.12 0.86 -2.83
N LEU A 61 14.08 -0.17 -1.99
CA LEU A 61 13.04 -0.39 -0.99
C LEU A 61 13.64 -1.30 0.09
N THR A 62 14.21 -0.68 1.12
CA THR A 62 14.81 -1.42 2.22
C THR A 62 13.75 -2.16 3.03
N ASP A 63 14.18 -3.09 3.88
CA ASP A 63 13.25 -3.80 4.76
C ASP A 63 12.58 -2.84 5.76
N GLU A 64 13.30 -1.81 6.22
CA GLU A 64 12.78 -0.73 7.05
C GLU A 64 11.73 0.09 6.32
N ASP A 65 12.03 0.59 5.12
CA ASP A 65 11.10 1.37 4.32
C ASP A 65 9.84 0.56 3.99
N TRP A 66 10.01 -0.74 3.71
CA TRP A 66 8.91 -1.64 3.47
C TRP A 66 8.04 -1.85 4.72
N ALA A 67 8.65 -2.00 5.89
CA ALA A 67 7.93 -2.10 7.16
C ALA A 67 7.12 -0.82 7.45
N GLU A 68 7.72 0.35 7.26
CA GLU A 68 7.03 1.63 7.43
C GLU A 68 5.91 1.83 6.41
N LEU A 69 6.11 1.44 5.16
CA LEU A 69 5.09 1.51 4.11
C LEU A 69 3.87 0.66 4.49
N LYS A 70 4.09 -0.59 4.92
CA LYS A 70 3.00 -1.44 5.42
C LYS A 70 2.24 -0.80 6.59
N GLN A 71 2.95 -0.17 7.52
CA GLN A 71 2.33 0.56 8.63
C GLN A 71 1.46 1.74 8.14
N ARG A 72 1.90 2.50 7.13
CA ARG A 72 1.10 3.58 6.53
C ARG A 72 -0.17 3.06 5.86
N VAL A 73 -0.11 1.93 5.17
CA VAL A 73 -1.28 1.30 4.56
C VAL A 73 -2.29 0.89 5.64
N THR A 74 -1.83 0.18 6.68
CA THR A 74 -2.66 -0.26 7.81
C THR A 74 -3.29 0.91 8.55
N LYS A 75 -2.53 1.98 8.80
CA LYS A 75 -2.99 3.18 9.51
C LYS A 75 -3.67 4.22 8.60
N GLY A 76 -3.88 3.90 7.33
CA GLY A 76 -4.43 4.84 6.35
C GLY A 76 -5.80 5.40 6.74
N GLY A 77 -6.68 4.56 7.32
CA GLY A 77 -7.99 5.00 7.82
C GLY A 77 -7.89 6.02 8.95
N ALA A 78 -7.06 5.74 9.96
CA ALA A 78 -6.81 6.65 11.07
C ALA A 78 -6.16 7.96 10.59
N ASN A 79 -5.26 7.89 9.62
CA ASN A 79 -4.65 9.08 9.02
C ASN A 79 -5.70 9.98 8.32
N ILE A 80 -6.65 9.40 7.59
CA ILE A 80 -7.74 10.18 6.97
C ILE A 80 -8.61 10.86 8.03
N ILE A 81 -8.93 10.17 9.14
CA ILE A 81 -9.69 10.78 10.25
C ILE A 81 -8.91 11.95 10.84
N LYS A 82 -7.61 11.79 11.09
CA LYS A 82 -6.74 12.86 11.61
C LYS A 82 -6.74 14.08 10.68
N LEU A 83 -6.72 13.87 9.37
CA LEU A 83 -6.65 14.97 8.38
C LEU A 83 -8.01 15.62 8.09
N ARG A 84 -9.10 14.85 8.09
CA ARG A 84 -10.43 15.33 7.65
C ARG A 84 -11.44 15.50 8.78
N GLY A 85 -11.12 15.08 10.00
CA GLY A 85 -12.02 15.05 11.15
C GLY A 85 -13.15 14.00 11.06
N ARG A 86 -13.12 13.13 10.05
CA ARG A 86 -14.14 12.09 9.81
C ARG A 86 -13.55 10.93 9.00
N SER A 87 -14.22 9.79 9.03
CA SER A 87 -13.85 8.62 8.21
C SER A 87 -13.98 8.91 6.71
N SER A 88 -13.26 8.14 5.88
CA SER A 88 -13.34 8.24 4.43
C SER A 88 -14.71 7.77 3.93
N PHE A 89 -15.44 8.65 3.23
CA PHE A 89 -16.64 8.29 2.45
C PHE A 89 -16.34 8.15 0.95
N GLN A 90 -15.21 8.72 0.49
CA GLN A 90 -14.62 8.53 -0.83
C GLN A 90 -13.20 7.98 -0.64
N SER A 91 -12.83 6.99 -1.45
CA SER A 91 -11.45 6.50 -1.51
C SER A 91 -10.56 7.52 -2.23
N PRO A 92 -9.29 7.67 -1.81
CA PRO A 92 -8.30 8.45 -2.54
C PRO A 92 -7.96 7.82 -3.90
#